data_AF-A0A1B6ENY5-F1
#
_entry.id   AF-A0A1B6ENY5-F1
#
_cell.length_a   1.000
_cell.length_b   1.000
_cell.length_c   1.000
_cell.angle_alpha   90.00
_cell.angle_beta   90.00
_cell.angle_gamma   90.00
#
_symmetry.space_group_name_H-M   'P 1'
#
loop_
_entity.id
_entity.type
_entity.pdbx_description
1 polymer ?
#
loop_
_entity_poly.entity_id
_entity_poly.type
_entity_poly.pdbx_seq_one_letter_code
_entity_poly.pdbx_strand_id
1 'polypeptide(L)'
;SLRKVIWKHILNVYPEGMSGKERMDYTKRKSFEYQKLRDSWREMLKNGQMVGDLAYVTSMVRKDVLRTDRHHVFYAGSDDNKNIAALFNILTTYALNHPAVSYCQGMSDLASPLLV
;
A
#
# COMPACT_ATOMS: atom_id res chain seq x y z
N SER A 1 6.19 -11.31 -16.61
CA SER A 1 7.51 -10.71 -16.31
C SER A 1 8.07 -11.32 -15.02
N LEU A 2 9.37 -11.62 -15.00
CA LEU A 2 10.09 -12.13 -13.81
C LEU A 2 10.18 -11.11 -12.67
N ARG A 3 9.98 -9.81 -12.98
CA ARG A 3 10.03 -8.70 -12.03
C ARG A 3 9.21 -8.98 -10.75
N LYS A 4 7.97 -9.45 -10.91
CA LYS A 4 7.03 -9.72 -9.80
C LYS A 4 7.50 -10.79 -8.81
N VAL A 5 8.40 -11.66 -9.23
CA VAL A 5 8.98 -12.71 -8.38
C VAL A 5 10.29 -12.22 -7.79
N ILE A 6 11.19 -11.72 -8.63
CA ILE A 6 12.55 -11.31 -8.23
C ILE A 6 12.50 -10.17 -7.21
N TRP A 7 11.59 -9.20 -7.36
CA TRP A 7 11.52 -8.05 -6.46
C TRP A 7 11.25 -8.45 -5.00
N LYS A 8 10.50 -9.53 -4.77
CA LYS A 8 10.23 -10.01 -3.41
C LYS A 8 11.50 -10.55 -2.72
N HIS A 9 12.45 -11.05 -3.49
CA HIS A 9 13.76 -11.44 -2.98
C HIS A 9 14.64 -10.22 -2.72
N ILE A 10 14.72 -9.30 -3.69
CA ILE A 10 15.56 -8.08 -3.56
C ILE A 10 15.08 -7.20 -2.40
N LEU A 11 13.77 -7.11 -2.18
CA LEU A 11 13.17 -6.30 -1.12
C LEU A 11 13.02 -7.04 0.21
N ASN A 12 13.65 -8.21 0.37
CA ASN A 12 13.61 -9.01 1.61
C ASN A 12 12.19 -9.30 2.13
N VAL A 13 11.23 -9.52 1.22
CA VAL A 13 9.86 -9.91 1.58
C VAL A 13 9.83 -11.31 2.18
N TYR A 14 10.71 -12.19 1.70
CA TYR A 14 10.86 -13.55 2.19
C TYR A 14 12.06 -13.66 3.12
N PRO A 15 11.89 -14.17 4.35
CA PRO A 15 13.01 -14.59 5.16
C PRO A 15 13.92 -15.59 4.43
N GLU A 16 15.21 -15.58 4.76
CA GLU A 16 16.19 -16.48 4.15
C GLU A 16 15.86 -17.95 4.41
N GLY A 17 16.26 -18.81 3.47
CA GLY A 17 16.12 -20.27 3.61
C GLY A 17 14.73 -20.85 3.31
N MET A 18 13.69 -20.03 3.06
CA MET A 18 12.37 -20.56 2.71
C MET A 18 12.36 -21.30 1.37
N SER A 19 11.71 -22.46 1.33
CA SER A 19 11.35 -23.17 0.10
C SER A 19 10.25 -22.45 -0.69
N GLY A 20 9.99 -22.92 -1.92
CA GLY A 20 8.90 -22.39 -2.74
C GLY A 20 7.52 -22.51 -2.08
N LYS A 21 7.24 -23.64 -1.44
CA LYS A 21 5.97 -23.89 -0.74
C LYS A 21 5.80 -22.97 0.46
N GLU A 22 6.84 -22.82 1.29
CA GLU A 22 6.81 -21.93 2.46
C GLU A 22 6.60 -20.47 2.05
N ARG A 23 7.21 -20.02 0.95
CA ARG A 23 6.96 -18.67 0.41
C ARG A 23 5.51 -18.44 -0.01
N MET A 24 4.84 -19.46 -0.57
CA MET A 24 3.43 -19.37 -0.93
C MET A 24 2.56 -19.22 0.32
N ASP A 25 2.79 -20.03 1.35
CA ASP A 25 2.03 -19.98 2.60
C ASP A 25 2.32 -18.69 3.39
N TYR A 26 3.58 -18.23 3.38
CA TYR A 26 3.97 -16.94 3.93
C TYR A 26 3.22 -15.79 3.24
N THR A 27 3.16 -15.80 1.90
CA THR A 27 2.46 -14.75 1.13
C THR A 27 0.97 -14.73 1.45
N LYS A 28 0.32 -15.89 1.60
CA LYS A 28 -1.09 -15.98 2.01
C LYS A 28 -1.31 -15.36 3.39
N ARG A 29 -0.47 -15.72 4.37
CA ARG A 29 -0.55 -15.17 5.73
C ARG A 29 -0.35 -13.66 5.75
N LYS A 30 0.67 -13.15 5.04
CA LYS A 30 0.91 -11.70 4.94
C LYS A 30 -0.20 -10.95 4.22
N SER A 31 -0.80 -11.56 3.20
CA SER A 31 -2.00 -10.98 2.56
C SER A 31 -3.16 -10.83 3.54
N PHE A 32 -3.39 -11.83 4.39
CA PHE A 32 -4.45 -11.77 5.40
C PHE A 32 -4.16 -10.73 6.49
N GLU A 33 -2.90 -10.65 6.93
CA GLU A 33 -2.44 -9.62 7.88
C GLU A 33 -2.67 -8.21 7.31
N TYR A 34 -2.25 -7.96 6.06
CA TYR A 34 -2.51 -6.69 5.38
C TYR A 34 -4.01 -6.37 5.30
N GLN A 35 -4.85 -7.33 4.93
CA GLN A 35 -6.30 -7.12 4.84
C GLN A 35 -6.89 -6.69 6.18
N LYS A 36 -6.50 -7.35 7.28
CA LYS A 36 -6.93 -6.95 8.63
C LYS A 36 -6.53 -5.51 8.98
N LEU A 37 -5.27 -5.15 8.74
CA LEU A 37 -4.77 -3.81 9.02
C LEU A 37 -5.49 -2.75 8.18
N ARG A 38 -5.70 -3.04 6.89
CA ARG A 38 -6.40 -2.16 5.97
C ARG A 38 -7.85 -1.97 6.36
N ASP A 39 -8.55 -3.06 6.64
CA ASP A 39 -10.00 -3.02 6.87
C ASP A 39 -10.32 -2.35 8.20
N SER A 40 -9.44 -2.46 9.21
CA SER A 40 -9.55 -1.73 10.47
C SER A 40 -9.79 -0.22 10.28
N TRP A 41 -8.89 0.48 9.57
CA TRP A 41 -9.03 1.93 9.39
C TRP A 41 -10.14 2.30 8.37
N ARG A 42 -10.48 1.38 7.45
CA ARG A 42 -11.60 1.59 6.52
C ARG A 42 -12.96 1.50 7.22
N GLU A 43 -13.12 0.62 8.19
CA GLU A 43 -14.34 0.56 8.99
C GLU A 43 -14.47 1.79 9.89
N MET A 44 -13.36 2.29 10.46
CA MET A 44 -13.37 3.58 11.19
C MET A 44 -13.85 4.74 10.32
N LEU A 45 -13.37 4.82 9.06
CA LEU A 45 -13.84 5.81 8.08
C LEU A 45 -15.35 5.70 7.82
N LYS A 46 -15.86 4.49 7.58
CA LYS A 46 -17.28 4.24 7.29
C LYS A 46 -18.18 4.61 8.46
N ASN A 47 -17.74 4.35 9.68
CA ASN A 47 -18.48 4.64 10.90
C ASN A 47 -18.38 6.13 11.32
N GLY A 48 -17.75 6.98 10.51
CA GLY A 48 -17.58 8.40 10.81
C GLY A 48 -16.56 8.68 11.93
N GLN A 49 -15.76 7.69 12.32
CA GLN A 49 -14.75 7.81 13.39
C GLN A 49 -13.45 8.41 12.87
N MET A 50 -13.56 9.58 12.24
CA MET A 50 -12.42 10.33 11.73
C MET A 50 -11.74 11.12 12.83
N VAL A 51 -10.93 10.42 13.62
CA VAL A 51 -10.02 11.01 14.61
C VAL A 51 -8.77 11.60 13.95
N GLY A 52 -8.19 12.64 14.57
CA GLY A 52 -7.21 13.56 13.98
C GLY A 52 -6.16 12.92 13.06
N ASP A 53 -5.42 11.93 13.55
CA ASP A 53 -4.35 11.28 12.78
C ASP A 53 -4.87 10.54 11.54
N LEU A 54 -6.01 9.86 11.65
CA LEU A 54 -6.62 9.17 10.52
C LEU A 54 -7.05 10.16 9.43
N ALA A 55 -7.65 11.29 9.83
CA ALA A 55 -8.03 12.35 8.91
C ALA A 55 -6.83 13.02 8.24
N TYR A 56 -5.79 13.30 9.02
CA TYR A 56 -4.57 13.91 8.53
C TYR A 56 -3.84 13.00 7.52
N VAL A 57 -3.57 11.75 7.91
CA VAL A 57 -2.85 10.78 7.07
C VAL A 57 -3.61 10.50 5.77
N THR A 58 -4.92 10.23 5.85
CA THR A 58 -5.71 9.96 4.64
C THR A 58 -5.77 11.16 3.70
N SER A 59 -5.82 12.39 4.23
CA SER A 59 -5.77 13.61 3.42
C SER A 59 -4.43 13.77 2.70
N MET A 60 -3.31 13.59 3.40
CA MET A 60 -1.97 13.71 2.81
C MET A 60 -1.73 12.65 1.72
N VAL A 61 -2.02 11.38 2.03
CA VAL A 61 -1.84 10.28 1.08
C VAL A 61 -2.71 10.50 -0.15
N ARG A 62 -3.97 10.93 0.01
CA ARG A 62 -4.88 11.15 -1.13
C ARG A 62 -4.34 12.22 -2.08
N LYS A 63 -3.86 13.35 -1.56
CA LYS A 63 -3.30 14.43 -2.38
C LYS A 63 -2.14 13.95 -3.24
N ASP A 64 -1.23 13.17 -2.66
CA ASP A 64 -0.06 12.66 -3.36
C ASP A 64 -0.40 11.56 -4.36
N VAL A 65 -1.28 10.63 -4.00
CA VAL A 65 -1.65 9.52 -4.88
C VAL A 65 -2.42 9.98 -6.13
N LEU A 66 -3.23 11.05 -6.03
CA LEU A 66 -3.93 11.60 -7.19
C LEU A 66 -3.00 12.26 -8.23
N ARG A 67 -1.78 12.66 -7.83
CA ARG A 67 -0.77 13.27 -8.72
C ARG A 67 0.30 12.28 -9.20
N THR A 68 0.44 11.11 -8.58
CA THR A 68 1.49 10.14 -8.93
C THR A 68 1.27 9.48 -10.29
N ASP A 69 2.28 9.54 -11.15
CA ASP A 69 2.44 8.80 -12.42
C ASP A 69 1.22 8.78 -13.37
N ARG A 70 0.44 9.86 -13.44
CA ARG A 70 -0.79 9.92 -14.25
C ARG A 70 -0.59 9.75 -15.76
N HIS A 71 0.62 9.96 -16.27
CA HIS A 71 0.98 9.67 -17.66
C HIS A 71 1.23 8.18 -17.92
N HIS A 72 1.45 7.38 -16.87
CA HIS A 72 1.64 5.94 -16.99
C HIS A 72 0.29 5.24 -17.10
N VAL A 73 0.12 4.33 -18.08
CA VAL A 73 -1.16 3.67 -18.39
C VAL A 73 -1.79 2.96 -17.18
N PHE A 74 -0.96 2.50 -16.25
CA PHE A 74 -1.40 1.90 -14.99
C PHE A 74 -2.22 2.85 -14.10
N TYR A 75 -1.87 4.15 -14.05
CA TYR A 75 -2.54 5.18 -13.23
C TYR A 75 -3.34 6.20 -14.06
N ALA A 76 -3.33 6.09 -15.38
CA ALA A 76 -4.10 6.95 -16.26
C ALA A 76 -5.62 6.78 -16.08
N GLY A 77 -6.39 7.74 -16.61
CA GLY A 77 -7.86 7.73 -16.56
C GLY A 77 -8.44 8.44 -15.34
N SER A 78 -9.63 8.04 -14.91
CA SER A 78 -10.37 8.64 -13.79
C SER A 78 -9.64 8.52 -12.45
N ASP A 79 -9.94 9.43 -11.52
CA ASP A 79 -9.48 9.37 -10.12
C ASP A 79 -10.05 8.15 -9.37
N ASP A 80 -11.13 7.54 -9.88
CA ASP A 80 -11.68 6.27 -9.39
C ASP A 80 -10.92 5.02 -9.89
N ASN A 81 -9.76 5.21 -10.54
CA ASN A 81 -8.92 4.11 -10.99
C ASN A 81 -8.54 3.18 -9.81
N LYS A 82 -8.83 1.89 -9.94
CA LYS A 82 -8.55 0.86 -8.93
C LYS A 82 -7.07 0.81 -8.50
N ASN A 83 -6.14 1.18 -9.38
CA ASN A 83 -4.72 1.20 -9.11
C ASN A 83 -4.31 2.42 -8.26
N ILE A 84 -4.95 3.57 -8.47
CA ILE A 84 -4.87 4.75 -7.58
C ILE A 84 -5.38 4.34 -6.19
N ALA A 85 -6.54 3.69 -6.12
CA ALA A 85 -7.09 3.18 -4.86
C ALA A 85 -6.17 2.15 -4.18
N ALA A 86 -5.50 1.29 -4.95
CA ALA A 86 -4.53 0.33 -4.41
C ALA A 86 -3.33 1.04 -3.77
N LEU A 87 -2.75 2.03 -4.45
CA LEU A 87 -1.62 2.81 -3.93
C LEU A 87 -2.02 3.59 -2.66
N PHE A 88 -3.20 4.21 -2.67
CA PHE A 88 -3.78 4.87 -1.50
C PHE A 88 -3.88 3.90 -0.30
N ASN A 89 -4.49 2.73 -0.52
CA ASN A 89 -4.67 1.75 0.56
C ASN A 89 -3.35 1.26 1.15
N ILE A 90 -2.33 1.03 0.32
CA ILE A 90 -1.01 0.58 0.78
C ILE A 90 -0.37 1.64 1.67
N LEU A 91 -0.31 2.88 1.19
CA LEU A 91 0.38 3.98 1.90
C LEU A 91 -0.36 4.38 3.19
N THR A 92 -1.68 4.45 3.17
CA THR A 92 -2.48 4.71 4.37
C THR A 92 -2.30 3.59 5.40
N THR A 93 -2.34 2.33 4.95
CA THR A 93 -2.13 1.19 5.87
C THR A 93 -0.73 1.21 6.47
N TYR A 94 0.30 1.52 5.68
CA TYR A 94 1.66 1.66 6.20
C TYR A 94 1.75 2.77 7.25
N ALA A 95 1.29 3.98 6.92
CA ALA A 95 1.47 5.17 7.76
C ALA A 95 0.77 5.03 9.12
N LEU A 96 -0.46 4.51 9.14
CA LEU A 96 -1.21 4.32 10.39
C LEU A 96 -0.62 3.22 11.30
N ASN A 97 0.11 2.26 10.73
CA ASN A 97 0.73 1.17 11.49
C ASN A 97 2.20 1.43 11.86
N HIS A 98 2.77 2.54 11.39
CA HIS A 98 4.14 2.96 11.70
C HIS A 98 4.16 4.46 12.08
N PRO A 99 3.47 4.88 13.15
CA PRO A 99 3.21 6.29 13.43
C PRO A 99 4.48 7.14 13.65
N ALA A 100 5.59 6.52 14.09
CA ALA A 100 6.88 7.20 14.23
C ALA A 100 7.46 7.71 12.89
N VAL A 101 7.12 7.04 11.78
CA VAL A 101 7.50 7.45 10.42
C VAL A 101 6.31 8.11 9.72
N SER A 102 5.14 7.51 9.85
CA SER A 102 3.88 7.92 9.22
C SER A 102 4.03 8.09 7.70
N TYR A 103 3.24 8.98 7.10
CA TYR A 103 3.36 9.36 5.70
C TYR A 103 4.14 10.65 5.55
N CYS A 104 5.16 10.63 4.68
CA CYS A 104 5.86 11.81 4.19
C CYS A 104 5.63 11.98 2.69
N GLN A 105 5.58 13.23 2.24
CA GLN A 105 5.39 13.55 0.82
C GLN A 105 6.45 12.86 -0.04
N GLY A 106 6.02 12.28 -1.16
CA GLY A 106 6.90 11.56 -2.11
C GLY A 106 7.07 10.06 -1.84
N MET A 107 6.57 9.54 -0.71
CA MET A 107 6.51 8.08 -0.51
C MET A 107 5.63 7.37 -1.55
N SER A 108 4.67 8.06 -2.18
CA SER A 108 3.88 7.50 -3.29
C SER A 108 4.73 7.23 -4.52
N ASP A 109 5.71 8.09 -4.80
CA ASP A 109 6.59 7.98 -5.97
C ASP A 109 7.60 6.84 -5.78
N LEU A 110 7.97 6.51 -4.53
CA LEU A 110 8.75 5.32 -4.19
C LEU A 110 7.95 4.02 -4.35
N ALA A 111 6.68 4.03 -3.94
CA ALA A 111 5.84 2.84 -3.95
C ALA A 111 5.24 2.54 -5.33
N SER A 112 4.96 3.55 -6.14
CA SER A 112 4.31 3.40 -7.44
C SER A 112 4.98 2.38 -8.38
N PRO A 113 6.32 2.39 -8.58
CA PRO A 113 7.01 1.40 -9.41
C PRO A 113 6.84 -0.06 -8.96
N LEU A 114 6.47 -0.30 -7.70
CA LEU A 114 6.24 -1.65 -7.15
C LEU A 114 4.92 -2.27 -7.63
N LEU A 115 3.95 -1.43 -8.02
CA LEU A 115 2.60 -1.87 -8.37
C LEU A 115 2.44 -2.18 -9.87
N VAL A 116 3.32 -1.63 -10.71
CA VAL A 116 3.32 -1.77 -12.18
C VAL A 116 3.89 -3.12 -12.64
#